data_AF-A0A849YT67-F1
#
_entry.id   AF-A0A849YT67-F1
#
_cell.length_a   1.000
_cell.length_b   1.000
_cell.length_c   1.000
_cell.angle_alpha   90.00
_cell.angle_beta   90.00
_cell.angle_gamma   90.00
#
_symmetry.space_group_name_H-M   'P 1'
#
loop_
_entity.id
_entity.type
_entity.pdbx_description
1 polymer ?
#
loop_
_entity_poly.entity_id
_entity_poly.type
_entity_poly.pdbx_seq_one_letter_code
_entity_poly.pdbx_strand_id
1 'polypeptide(L)'
;MRFWPFGGDKDEGGVEFASRVVTARAVDEAIVRAKITVTFEKAVARERADEIADGAAAALRELFETAKRGGDLLETEEGLGINVLESLDGKGVRGVEVVALHLVGDAAQPPPTRQKLSSHPPPTGHRRMSSSQMLAVRDSRLIPEGASPEVAADAIVPLLRDAGTRALIGLLRGYDLTVVRHVELDPRQSGDFGELVPQSTAAPGRFAEDRAEELSRWESKLGPERMQALETEADTVSCFFLHKNLTGSGVDPKTALTILERSAAGAFEGGQPLAGLPRYLQGAQESAFELASRALSILEADPKRAEGLRAAIVPTLQSLQDDFAFVAQQIMLGGKRS
;
A
#
# COMPACT_ATOMS: atom_id res chain seq x y z
N MET A 1 6.65 -1.92 -15.87
CA MET A 1 5.21 -1.63 -15.79
C MET A 1 5.01 -0.11 -15.88
N ARG A 2 4.02 0.36 -16.65
CA ARG A 2 3.74 1.79 -16.84
C ARG A 2 2.80 2.27 -15.74
N PHE A 3 3.33 2.92 -14.71
CA PHE A 3 2.53 3.53 -13.65
C PHE A 3 2.25 5.00 -14.02
N TRP A 4 1.12 5.26 -14.67
CA TRP A 4 0.57 6.60 -14.85
C TRP A 4 -0.32 6.93 -13.66
N PRO A 5 -0.01 7.97 -12.86
CA PRO A 5 -0.85 8.30 -11.72
C PRO A 5 -2.25 8.71 -12.14
N PHE A 6 -2.45 9.49 -13.22
CA PHE A 6 -3.78 9.96 -13.62
C PHE A 6 -3.84 10.28 -15.13
N GLY A 7 -5.01 10.04 -15.74
CA GLY A 7 -5.33 10.38 -17.13
C GLY A 7 -6.09 9.26 -17.82
N GLY A 8 -7.41 9.42 -18.00
CA GLY A 8 -8.17 8.56 -18.90
C GLY A 8 -7.80 8.89 -20.35
N ASP A 9 -7.98 7.94 -21.27
CA ASP A 9 -7.71 8.13 -22.71
C ASP A 9 -8.63 9.19 -23.38
N LYS A 10 -9.45 9.91 -22.60
CA LYS A 10 -10.41 10.92 -23.06
C LYS A 10 -10.16 12.33 -22.49
N ASP A 11 -9.19 12.50 -21.59
CA ASP A 11 -8.81 13.84 -21.16
C ASP A 11 -7.66 14.32 -22.05
N GLU A 12 -7.93 15.28 -22.93
CA GLU A 12 -6.92 16.09 -23.65
C GLU A 12 -6.07 16.96 -22.68
N GLY A 13 -6.04 16.62 -21.40
CA GLY A 13 -5.28 17.31 -20.36
C GLY A 13 -3.81 16.96 -20.48
N GLY A 14 -2.97 17.98 -20.63
CA GLY A 14 -1.53 17.80 -20.54
C GLY A 14 -1.11 17.27 -19.16
N VAL A 15 -0.02 16.53 -19.10
CA VAL A 15 0.57 15.98 -17.89
C VAL A 15 1.79 16.79 -17.47
N GLU A 16 1.91 17.07 -16.18
CA GLU A 16 2.99 17.90 -15.63
C GLU A 16 4.22 17.10 -15.19
N PHE A 17 4.07 15.77 -15.04
CA PHE A 17 5.16 14.87 -14.74
C PHE A 17 4.87 13.44 -15.21
N ALA A 18 5.93 12.65 -15.37
CA ALA A 18 5.86 11.24 -15.73
C ALA A 18 6.88 10.44 -14.91
N SER A 19 6.57 9.19 -14.56
CA SER A 19 7.47 8.36 -13.75
C SER A 19 7.72 7.00 -14.39
N ARG A 20 8.91 6.44 -14.13
CA ARG A 20 9.33 5.09 -14.53
C ARG A 20 10.07 4.40 -13.41
N VAL A 21 9.96 3.08 -13.37
CA VAL A 21 10.84 2.23 -12.58
C VAL A 21 11.91 1.69 -13.52
N VAL A 22 13.17 1.90 -13.14
CA VAL A 22 14.34 1.43 -13.89
C VAL A 22 14.98 0.34 -13.06
N THR A 23 15.10 -0.84 -13.65
CA THR A 23 15.89 -1.95 -13.13
C THR A 23 16.92 -2.30 -14.19
N ALA A 24 18.17 -2.45 -13.76
CA ALA A 24 19.27 -2.87 -14.62
C ALA A 24 20.32 -3.63 -13.82
N ARG A 25 21.31 -4.18 -14.52
CA ARG A 25 22.41 -4.94 -13.92
C ARG A 25 23.71 -4.16 -14.13
N ALA A 26 24.42 -3.88 -13.05
CA ALA A 26 25.75 -3.28 -13.09
C ALA A 26 26.82 -4.31 -13.55
N VAL A 27 28.05 -3.84 -13.81
CA VAL A 27 29.15 -4.70 -14.32
C VAL A 27 29.52 -5.84 -13.36
N ASP A 28 29.35 -5.64 -12.05
CA ASP A 28 29.54 -6.66 -11.01
C ASP A 28 28.35 -7.62 -10.85
N GLU A 29 27.42 -7.61 -11.80
CA GLU A 29 26.19 -8.39 -11.81
C GLU A 29 25.16 -7.99 -10.74
N ALA A 30 25.44 -6.94 -9.94
CA ALA A 30 24.49 -6.42 -8.97
C ALA A 30 23.26 -5.84 -9.70
N ILE A 31 22.06 -6.22 -9.24
CA ILE A 31 20.82 -5.68 -9.79
C ILE A 31 20.51 -4.39 -9.04
N VAL A 32 20.36 -3.29 -9.77
CA VAL A 32 20.07 -1.97 -9.22
C VAL A 32 18.68 -1.55 -9.66
N ARG A 33 17.88 -1.03 -8.74
CA ARG A 33 16.53 -0.55 -9.02
C ARG A 33 16.34 0.85 -8.44
N ALA A 34 15.72 1.72 -9.23
CA ALA A 34 15.27 3.04 -8.80
C ALA A 34 13.97 3.44 -9.48
N LYS A 35 13.30 4.45 -8.93
CA LYS A 35 12.22 5.18 -9.59
C LYS A 35 12.76 6.52 -10.08
N ILE A 36 12.48 6.85 -11.32
CA ILE A 36 12.77 8.15 -11.93
C ILE A 36 11.47 8.89 -12.18
N THR A 37 11.42 10.16 -11.80
CA THR A 37 10.32 11.08 -12.05
C THR A 37 10.83 12.27 -12.85
N VAL A 38 10.21 12.51 -14.00
CA VAL A 38 10.50 13.64 -14.90
C VAL A 38 9.41 14.67 -14.72
N THR A 39 9.77 15.90 -14.37
CA THR A 39 8.85 17.04 -14.23
C THR A 39 9.01 17.97 -15.42
N PHE A 40 7.91 18.33 -16.08
CA PHE A 40 7.91 19.18 -17.27
C PHE A 40 7.77 20.65 -16.91
N GLU A 41 8.27 21.55 -17.75
CA GLU A 41 8.13 23.01 -17.57
C GLU A 41 6.67 23.47 -17.71
N LYS A 42 5.91 22.78 -18.57
CA LYS A 42 4.48 22.98 -18.82
C LYS A 42 3.82 21.63 -19.02
N ALA A 43 2.51 21.57 -18.84
CA ALA A 43 1.73 20.39 -19.14
C ALA A 43 1.93 19.96 -20.62
N VAL A 44 2.36 18.72 -20.85
CA VAL A 44 2.63 18.15 -22.19
C VAL A 44 1.65 17.06 -22.54
N ALA A 45 1.44 16.77 -23.82
CA ALA A 45 0.61 15.63 -24.22
C ALA A 45 1.15 14.32 -23.64
N ARG A 46 0.26 13.43 -23.23
CA ARG A 46 0.63 12.16 -22.55
C ARG A 46 1.59 11.30 -23.36
N GLU A 47 1.38 11.18 -24.66
CA GLU A 47 2.26 10.44 -25.58
C GLU A 47 3.68 11.03 -25.56
N ARG A 48 3.79 12.36 -25.60
CA ARG A 48 5.07 13.05 -25.55
C ARG A 48 5.75 12.89 -24.19
N ALA A 49 4.99 12.94 -23.11
CA ALA A 49 5.51 12.71 -21.77
C ALA A 49 6.04 11.28 -21.60
N ASP A 50 5.36 10.30 -22.20
CA ASP A 50 5.79 8.91 -22.23
C ASP A 50 7.10 8.74 -22.98
N GLU A 51 7.23 9.33 -24.17
CA GLU A 51 8.49 9.32 -24.94
C GLU A 51 9.66 9.90 -24.14
N ILE A 52 9.45 11.03 -23.46
CA ILE A 52 10.51 11.68 -22.67
C ILE A 52 10.86 10.83 -21.45
N ALA A 53 9.88 10.29 -20.74
CA ALA A 53 10.10 9.44 -19.58
C ALA A 53 10.77 8.11 -19.94
N ASP A 54 10.45 7.53 -21.10
CA ASP A 54 11.12 6.33 -21.62
C ASP A 54 12.58 6.64 -22.00
N GLY A 55 12.84 7.82 -22.58
CA GLY A 55 14.19 8.32 -22.81
C GLY A 55 14.99 8.50 -21.51
N ALA A 56 14.38 9.09 -20.49
CA ALA A 56 14.98 9.27 -19.17
C ALA A 56 15.31 7.92 -18.51
N ALA A 57 14.38 6.96 -18.61
CA ALA A 57 14.57 5.61 -18.10
C ALA A 57 15.69 4.86 -18.84
N ALA A 58 15.83 5.07 -20.15
CA ALA A 58 16.93 4.50 -20.93
C ALA A 58 18.29 5.08 -20.52
N ALA A 59 18.38 6.40 -20.36
CA ALA A 59 19.60 7.06 -19.88
C ALA A 59 20.00 6.59 -18.48
N LEU A 60 19.05 6.48 -17.55
CA LEU A 60 19.33 5.97 -16.20
C LEU A 60 19.76 4.49 -16.23
N ARG A 61 19.16 3.68 -17.12
CA ARG A 61 19.57 2.28 -17.31
C ARG A 61 21.01 2.18 -17.78
N GLU A 62 21.43 3.02 -18.73
CA GLU A 62 22.81 3.05 -19.21
C GLU A 62 23.80 3.43 -18.10
N LEU A 63 23.44 4.38 -17.23
CA LEU A 63 24.24 4.71 -16.04
C LEU A 63 24.38 3.52 -15.07
N PHE A 64 23.32 2.72 -14.90
CA PHE A 64 23.41 1.51 -14.07
C PHE A 64 24.29 0.44 -14.71
N GLU A 65 24.16 0.21 -16.02
CA GLU A 65 24.89 -0.83 -16.76
C GLU A 65 26.38 -0.50 -16.92
N THR A 66 26.75 0.79 -16.88
CA THR A 66 28.15 1.24 -16.96
C THR A 66 28.84 1.32 -15.60
N ALA A 67 28.10 1.26 -14.50
CA ALA A 67 28.66 1.27 -13.15
C ALA A 67 29.49 0.01 -12.88
N LYS A 68 30.73 0.22 -12.41
CA LYS A 68 31.65 -0.89 -12.08
C LYS A 68 31.10 -1.78 -10.97
N ARG A 69 30.42 -1.17 -9.99
CA ARG A 69 29.73 -1.87 -8.91
C ARG A 69 28.36 -1.23 -8.68
N GLY A 70 27.34 -2.04 -8.48
CA GLY A 70 26.01 -1.51 -8.15
C GLY A 70 26.00 -0.67 -6.86
N GLY A 71 26.85 -1.02 -5.89
CA GLY A 71 26.98 -0.28 -4.63
C GLY A 71 27.52 1.14 -4.78
N ASP A 72 28.30 1.42 -5.84
CA ASP A 72 28.86 2.75 -6.09
C ASP A 72 27.79 3.77 -6.52
N LEU A 73 26.59 3.29 -6.86
CA LEU A 73 25.46 4.13 -7.25
C LEU A 73 24.64 4.60 -6.03
N LEU A 74 24.69 3.90 -4.90
CA LEU A 74 23.90 4.26 -3.72
C LEU A 74 24.34 5.63 -3.18
N GLU A 75 23.39 6.41 -2.67
CA GLU A 75 23.63 7.78 -2.16
C GLU A 75 24.08 8.79 -3.25
N THR A 76 23.97 8.44 -4.54
CA THR A 76 24.28 9.33 -5.67
C THR A 76 23.05 9.77 -6.46
N GLU A 77 21.86 9.63 -5.90
CA GLU A 77 20.56 9.88 -6.55
C GLU A 77 20.48 11.27 -7.18
N GLU A 78 20.93 12.30 -6.48
CA GLU A 78 20.94 13.68 -6.98
C GLU A 78 21.84 13.81 -8.22
N GLY A 79 23.04 13.23 -8.17
CA GLY A 79 23.97 13.23 -9.31
C GLY A 79 23.44 12.45 -10.52
N LEU A 80 22.78 11.31 -10.28
CA LEU A 80 22.12 10.54 -11.33
C LEU A 80 20.97 11.32 -11.96
N GLY A 81 20.18 12.03 -11.15
CA GLY A 81 19.12 12.92 -11.64
C GLY A 81 19.66 14.03 -12.54
N ILE A 82 20.76 14.67 -12.15
CA ILE A 82 21.45 15.70 -12.97
C ILE A 82 21.93 15.11 -14.30
N ASN A 83 22.64 13.97 -14.27
CA ASN A 83 23.14 13.34 -15.49
C ASN A 83 22.02 12.96 -16.47
N VAL A 84 20.89 12.45 -15.95
CA VAL A 84 19.74 12.14 -16.80
C VAL A 84 19.08 13.41 -17.31
N LEU A 85 18.96 14.46 -16.50
CA LEU A 85 18.44 15.75 -16.94
C LEU A 85 19.25 16.33 -18.11
N GLU A 86 20.59 16.28 -18.03
CA GLU A 86 21.49 16.71 -19.11
C GLU A 86 21.26 15.91 -20.40
N SER A 87 20.97 14.60 -20.31
CA SER A 87 20.64 13.77 -21.47
C SER A 87 19.30 14.12 -22.15
N LEU A 88 18.46 14.91 -21.47
CA LEU A 88 17.14 15.34 -21.94
C LEU A 88 17.11 16.83 -22.34
N ASP A 89 18.26 17.46 -22.50
CA ASP A 89 18.35 18.88 -22.84
C ASP A 89 17.49 19.25 -24.06
N GLY A 90 16.82 20.40 -23.97
CA GLY A 90 15.90 20.90 -25.00
C GLY A 90 14.53 20.18 -25.08
N LYS A 91 14.20 19.24 -24.19
CA LYS A 91 12.90 18.52 -24.20
C LYS A 91 11.81 19.14 -23.31
N GLY A 92 12.03 20.34 -22.75
CA GLY A 92 11.05 21.01 -21.89
C GLY A 92 10.89 20.36 -20.51
N VAL A 93 11.98 19.81 -19.98
CA VAL A 93 12.04 19.15 -18.67
C VAL A 93 12.59 20.15 -17.64
N ARG A 94 11.82 20.39 -16.58
CA ARG A 94 12.20 21.25 -15.45
C ARG A 94 13.14 20.54 -14.47
N GLY A 95 12.95 19.23 -14.30
CA GLY A 95 13.73 18.46 -13.33
C GLY A 95 13.56 16.97 -13.51
N VAL A 96 14.55 16.24 -13.01
CA VAL A 96 14.56 14.79 -12.93
C VAL A 96 14.93 14.40 -11.50
N GLU A 97 14.08 13.60 -10.87
CA GLU A 97 14.31 13.07 -9.53
C GLU A 97 14.49 11.56 -9.62
N VAL A 98 15.56 11.05 -8.99
CA VAL A 98 15.78 9.61 -8.81
C VAL A 98 15.55 9.30 -7.35
N VAL A 99 14.66 8.35 -7.06
CA VAL A 99 14.30 7.96 -5.69
C VAL A 99 14.28 6.45 -5.54
N ALA A 100 14.30 6.00 -4.28
CA ALA A 100 14.24 4.58 -3.93
C ALA A 100 15.32 3.74 -4.65
N LEU A 101 16.52 4.30 -4.81
CA LEU A 101 17.67 3.61 -5.37
C LEU A 101 18.19 2.56 -4.38
N HIS A 102 18.26 1.30 -4.82
CA HIS A 102 18.74 0.21 -3.98
C HIS A 102 19.25 -0.97 -4.80
N LEU A 103 20.04 -1.83 -4.15
CA LEU A 103 20.43 -3.13 -4.66
C LEU A 103 19.31 -4.15 -4.45
N VAL A 104 18.96 -4.88 -5.50
CA VAL A 104 17.98 -5.97 -5.44
C VAL A 104 18.73 -7.26 -5.15
N GLY A 105 18.56 -7.77 -3.93
CA GLY A 105 19.07 -9.08 -3.53
C GLY A 105 20.35 -9.10 -2.69
N ASP A 106 20.93 -7.95 -2.33
CA ASP A 106 22.12 -7.91 -1.47
C ASP A 106 21.73 -7.77 0.02
N ALA A 107 22.16 -8.75 0.82
CA ALA A 107 21.86 -8.90 2.25
C ALA A 107 23.01 -8.38 3.13
N ALA A 108 23.69 -7.31 2.71
CA ALA A 108 24.88 -6.79 3.37
C ALA A 108 24.68 -5.39 3.97
N GLN A 109 23.64 -5.20 4.80
CA GLN A 109 23.68 -4.16 5.82
C GLN A 109 24.28 -4.77 7.11
N PRO A 110 25.33 -4.18 7.71
CA PRO A 110 25.84 -4.67 8.98
C PRO A 110 24.76 -4.51 10.07
N PRO A 111 24.48 -5.54 10.88
CA PRO A 111 23.42 -5.48 11.87
C PRO A 111 23.81 -4.55 13.03
N PRO A 112 22.86 -3.82 13.64
CA PRO A 112 23.10 -3.15 14.92
C PRO A 112 23.47 -4.21 15.96
N THR A 113 24.48 -3.91 16.76
CA THR A 113 25.04 -4.76 17.81
C THR A 113 23.93 -5.32 18.71
N ARG A 114 23.57 -6.59 18.52
CA ARG A 114 22.59 -7.30 19.38
C ARG A 114 23.31 -8.13 20.43
N GLN A 115 22.90 -7.91 21.69
CA GLN A 115 23.15 -8.80 22.82
C GLN A 115 22.70 -10.24 22.50
N LYS A 116 23.45 -11.21 23.04
CA LYS A 116 23.23 -12.65 22.84
C LYS A 116 21.88 -13.10 23.41
N LEU A 117 21.08 -13.83 22.62
CA LEU A 117 20.30 -14.99 23.09
C LEU A 117 19.60 -15.77 21.95
N SER A 118 19.51 -17.09 22.20
CA SER A 118 18.70 -18.14 21.57
C SER A 118 19.28 -18.89 20.35
N SER A 119 19.37 -20.21 20.52
CA SER A 119 19.95 -21.22 19.62
C SER A 119 18.86 -22.02 18.87
N HIS A 120 17.84 -21.34 18.34
CA HIS A 120 16.83 -21.98 17.49
C HIS A 120 16.93 -21.50 16.04
N PRO A 121 16.90 -22.42 15.06
CA PRO A 121 16.99 -22.05 13.65
C PRO A 121 15.67 -21.36 13.22
N PRO A 122 15.71 -20.25 12.47
CA PRO A 122 14.50 -19.63 11.95
C PRO A 122 13.99 -20.41 10.72
N PRO A 123 12.67 -20.40 10.47
CA PRO A 123 12.11 -21.01 9.27
C PRO A 123 12.45 -20.20 8.01
N THR A 124 12.71 -20.91 6.92
CA THR A 124 12.93 -20.37 5.58
C THR A 124 11.60 -19.87 4.99
N GLY A 125 11.47 -18.56 4.82
CA GLY A 125 10.35 -17.92 4.15
C GLY A 125 10.70 -16.49 3.77
N HIS A 126 10.42 -16.10 2.52
CA HIS A 126 10.71 -14.80 1.94
C HIS A 126 10.35 -13.65 2.90
N ARG A 127 11.35 -12.83 3.28
CA ARG A 127 11.10 -11.54 3.94
C ARG A 127 10.44 -10.60 2.93
N ARG A 128 9.11 -10.61 2.90
CA ARG A 128 8.33 -9.49 2.35
C ARG A 128 8.68 -8.26 3.19
N MET A 129 9.13 -7.18 2.52
CA MET A 129 9.21 -5.86 3.14
C MET A 129 7.80 -5.48 3.59
N SER A 130 7.60 -5.42 4.90
CA SER A 130 6.34 -5.08 5.56
C SER A 130 6.09 -3.59 5.30
N SER A 131 5.00 -3.29 4.60
CA SER A 131 4.67 -1.97 4.04
C SER A 131 3.71 -1.17 4.94
N SER A 132 3.85 -1.33 6.25
CA SER A 132 2.90 -0.80 7.23
C SER A 132 3.54 0.34 8.01
N GLN A 133 2.78 1.39 8.33
CA GLN A 133 3.10 2.36 9.40
C GLN A 133 3.43 1.67 10.74
N MET A 134 3.03 0.40 10.90
CA MET A 134 3.52 -0.45 11.99
C MET A 134 5.03 -0.69 11.98
N LEU A 135 5.80 -0.39 10.92
CA LEU A 135 7.27 -0.35 11.02
C LEU A 135 7.74 0.73 12.00
N ALA A 136 7.07 1.89 12.03
CA ALA A 136 7.37 2.97 12.98
C ALA A 136 6.92 2.62 14.41
N VAL A 137 5.87 1.80 14.55
CA VAL A 137 5.34 1.34 15.84
C VAL A 137 5.94 -0.01 16.28
N ARG A 138 6.61 -0.76 15.41
CA ARG A 138 7.05 -2.15 15.67
C ARG A 138 8.04 -2.26 16.83
N ASP A 139 8.79 -1.18 17.04
CA ASP A 139 9.80 -1.08 18.10
C ASP A 139 9.20 -0.55 19.43
N SER A 140 7.92 -0.15 19.44
CA SER A 140 7.20 0.34 20.63
C SER A 140 5.97 -0.53 20.93
N ARG A 141 5.71 -0.82 22.21
CA ARG A 141 4.48 -1.53 22.60
C ARG A 141 3.27 -0.63 22.36
N LEU A 142 2.45 -0.99 21.37
CA LEU A 142 1.18 -0.31 21.09
C LEU A 142 0.22 -0.40 22.28
N ILE A 143 0.19 -1.57 22.94
CA ILE A 143 -0.73 -1.87 24.03
C ILE A 143 0.11 -2.13 25.29
N PRO A 144 -0.12 -1.38 26.38
CA PRO A 144 0.57 -1.63 27.65
C PRO A 144 0.33 -3.05 28.18
N GLU A 145 1.31 -3.62 28.89
CA GLU A 145 1.11 -4.89 29.60
C GLU A 145 0.00 -4.74 30.65
N GLY A 146 -0.89 -5.74 30.73
CA GLY A 146 -2.02 -5.71 31.66
C GLY A 146 -3.10 -4.69 31.30
N ALA A 147 -3.07 -4.09 30.10
CA ALA A 147 -4.13 -3.19 29.64
C ALA A 147 -5.48 -3.91 29.66
N SER A 148 -6.52 -3.21 30.12
CA SER A 148 -7.89 -3.72 30.02
C SER A 148 -8.32 -3.81 28.55
N PRO A 149 -9.34 -4.62 28.22
CA PRO A 149 -9.88 -4.68 26.86
C PRO A 149 -10.27 -3.31 26.30
N GLU A 150 -10.76 -2.41 27.17
CA GLU A 150 -11.13 -1.05 26.82
C GLU A 150 -9.94 -0.19 26.42
N VAL A 151 -8.86 -0.25 27.20
CA VAL A 151 -7.61 0.48 26.92
C VAL A 151 -6.96 -0.05 25.66
N ALA A 152 -6.98 -1.38 25.45
CA ALA A 152 -6.51 -1.99 24.22
C ALA A 152 -7.32 -1.51 23.00
N ALA A 153 -8.65 -1.44 23.12
CA ALA A 153 -9.52 -0.95 22.05
C ALA A 153 -9.22 0.51 21.68
N ASP A 154 -9.07 1.38 22.68
CA ASP A 154 -8.80 2.81 22.47
C ASP A 154 -7.43 3.02 21.77
N ALA A 155 -6.43 2.19 22.09
CA ALA A 155 -5.12 2.20 21.43
C ALA A 155 -5.16 1.75 19.96
N ILE A 156 -6.16 0.96 19.57
CA ILE A 156 -6.32 0.42 18.20
C ILE A 156 -7.05 1.41 17.28
N VAL A 157 -7.85 2.34 17.82
CA VAL A 157 -8.67 3.28 17.05
C VAL A 157 -7.90 3.96 15.90
N PRO A 158 -6.69 4.53 16.10
CA PRO A 158 -5.95 5.16 15.00
C PRO A 158 -5.58 4.19 13.88
N LEU A 159 -5.18 2.96 14.22
CA LEU A 159 -4.83 1.93 13.24
C LEU A 159 -6.07 1.45 12.48
N LEU A 160 -7.21 1.33 13.17
CA LEU A 160 -8.46 0.91 12.54
C LEU A 160 -8.97 1.97 11.54
N ARG A 161 -8.84 3.26 11.87
CA ARG A 161 -9.13 4.36 10.92
C ARG A 161 -8.24 4.32 9.69
N ASP A 162 -6.93 4.18 9.90
CA ASP A 162 -5.97 4.10 8.80
C ASP A 162 -6.20 2.85 7.94
N ALA A 163 -6.58 1.72 8.56
CA ALA A 163 -6.93 0.49 7.84
C ALA A 163 -8.16 0.68 6.94
N GLY A 164 -9.21 1.35 7.43
CA GLY A 164 -10.40 1.69 6.65
C GLY A 164 -10.04 2.54 5.43
N THR A 165 -9.28 3.61 5.64
CA THR A 165 -8.78 4.47 4.54
C THR A 165 -7.90 3.70 3.55
N ARG A 166 -7.02 2.82 4.05
CA ARG A 166 -6.14 2.01 3.19
C ARG A 166 -6.94 1.05 2.32
N ALA A 167 -7.93 0.37 2.89
CA ALA A 167 -8.82 -0.54 2.17
C ALA A 167 -9.59 0.21 1.08
N LEU A 168 -10.14 1.38 1.40
CA LEU A 168 -10.85 2.24 0.46
C LEU A 168 -9.97 2.68 -0.71
N ILE A 169 -8.78 3.22 -0.44
CA ILE A 169 -7.88 3.68 -1.51
C ILE A 169 -7.41 2.48 -2.35
N GLY A 170 -7.10 1.35 -1.73
CA GLY A 170 -6.75 0.12 -2.45
C GLY A 170 -7.87 -0.34 -3.38
N LEU A 171 -9.12 -0.26 -2.93
CA LEU A 171 -10.30 -0.54 -3.73
C LEU A 171 -10.47 0.44 -4.89
N LEU A 172 -10.35 1.74 -4.65
CA LEU A 172 -10.49 2.78 -5.67
C LEU A 172 -9.41 2.66 -6.75
N ARG A 173 -8.16 2.40 -6.37
CA ARG A 173 -7.06 2.13 -7.31
C ARG A 173 -7.25 0.83 -8.08
N GLY A 174 -7.73 -0.22 -7.41
CA GLY A 174 -8.08 -1.48 -8.08
C GLY A 174 -9.21 -1.31 -9.09
N TYR A 175 -10.23 -0.51 -8.74
CA TYR A 175 -11.34 -0.16 -9.63
C TYR A 175 -10.86 0.63 -10.85
N ASP A 176 -10.01 1.65 -10.64
CA ASP A 176 -9.41 2.41 -11.73
C ASP A 176 -8.69 1.51 -12.73
N LEU A 177 -7.84 0.60 -12.23
CA LEU A 177 -7.08 -0.30 -13.08
C LEU A 177 -7.97 -1.28 -13.85
N THR A 178 -8.91 -1.93 -13.15
CA THR A 178 -9.64 -3.08 -13.71
C THR A 178 -10.89 -2.70 -14.47
N VAL A 179 -11.57 -1.62 -14.05
CA VAL A 179 -12.84 -1.18 -14.62
C VAL A 179 -12.65 0.04 -15.51
N VAL A 180 -11.95 1.08 -15.05
CA VAL A 180 -11.81 2.33 -15.83
C VAL A 180 -10.79 2.13 -16.96
N ARG A 181 -9.63 1.54 -16.66
CA ARG A 181 -8.54 1.31 -17.62
C ARG A 181 -8.59 -0.06 -18.28
N HIS A 182 -9.53 -0.91 -17.90
CA HIS A 182 -9.73 -2.26 -18.46
C HIS A 182 -8.46 -3.14 -18.46
N VAL A 183 -7.55 -2.95 -17.50
CA VAL A 183 -6.34 -3.77 -17.39
C VAL A 183 -6.75 -5.19 -16.99
N GLU A 184 -6.35 -6.17 -17.80
CA GLU A 184 -6.51 -7.58 -17.47
C GLU A 184 -5.44 -7.98 -16.46
N LEU A 185 -5.87 -8.30 -15.23
CA LEU A 185 -4.99 -8.78 -14.17
C LEU A 185 -5.08 -10.30 -14.13
N ASP A 186 -3.95 -10.98 -14.34
CA ASP A 186 -3.85 -12.42 -14.12
C ASP A 186 -3.79 -12.69 -12.60
N PRO A 187 -4.78 -13.38 -12.01
CA PRO A 187 -4.79 -13.70 -10.58
C PRO A 187 -3.58 -14.53 -10.14
N ARG A 188 -2.93 -15.23 -11.08
CA ARG A 188 -1.73 -16.05 -10.84
C ARG A 188 -0.45 -15.23 -10.75
N GLN A 189 -0.48 -13.96 -11.18
CA GLN A 189 0.63 -13.01 -11.10
C GLN A 189 0.47 -12.00 -9.95
N SER A 190 -0.35 -12.34 -8.95
CA SER A 190 -0.70 -11.50 -7.79
C SER A 190 0.47 -11.00 -6.92
N GLY A 191 1.71 -11.42 -7.21
CA GLY A 191 2.93 -10.93 -6.58
C GLY A 191 3.35 -9.51 -7.01
N ASP A 192 2.91 -9.02 -8.18
CA ASP A 192 3.39 -7.75 -8.75
C ASP A 192 2.59 -6.50 -8.34
N PHE A 193 1.47 -6.67 -7.63
CA PHE A 193 0.57 -5.56 -7.27
C PHE A 193 0.87 -4.93 -5.89
N GLY A 194 2.03 -5.23 -5.30
CA GLY A 194 2.46 -4.61 -4.04
C GLY A 194 2.52 -3.09 -4.11
N GLU A 195 2.77 -2.52 -5.29
CA GLU A 195 2.76 -1.07 -5.54
C GLU A 195 1.36 -0.44 -5.39
N LEU A 196 0.29 -1.25 -5.45
CA LEU A 196 -1.09 -0.77 -5.24
C LEU A 196 -1.42 -0.55 -3.77
N VAL A 197 -0.65 -1.14 -2.85
CA VAL A 197 -0.88 -1.02 -1.41
C VAL A 197 -0.62 0.44 -1.00
N PRO A 198 -1.66 1.18 -0.57
CA PRO A 198 -1.49 2.58 -0.21
C PRO A 198 -0.55 2.71 1.00
N GLN A 199 0.50 3.52 0.84
CA GLN A 199 1.49 3.81 1.88
C GLN A 199 1.22 5.18 2.51
N SER A 200 1.66 5.39 3.75
CA SER A 200 1.67 6.72 4.36
C SER A 200 2.80 6.87 5.36
N THR A 201 3.34 8.07 5.45
CA THR A 201 4.30 8.49 6.47
C THR A 201 3.64 9.36 7.55
N ALA A 202 2.33 9.62 7.46
CA ALA A 202 1.59 10.40 8.44
C ALA A 202 1.53 9.68 9.80
N ALA A 203 1.25 10.46 10.84
CA ALA A 203 1.02 9.92 12.18
C ALA A 203 -0.18 8.95 12.18
N PRO A 204 -0.20 7.93 13.08
CA PRO A 204 -1.32 7.00 13.17
C PRO A 204 -2.68 7.70 13.32
N GLY A 205 -3.67 7.26 12.55
CA GLY A 205 -5.01 7.83 12.49
C GLY A 205 -5.14 9.06 11.60
N ARG A 206 -4.08 9.46 10.89
CA ARG A 206 -4.05 10.65 10.00
C ARG A 206 -3.89 10.27 8.54
N PHE A 207 -4.05 9.00 8.17
CA PHE A 207 -3.87 8.57 6.79
C PHE A 207 -4.88 9.23 5.83
N ALA A 208 -6.12 9.43 6.27
CA ALA A 208 -7.11 10.14 5.45
C ALA A 208 -6.68 11.58 5.11
N GLU A 209 -5.99 12.27 6.03
CA GLU A 209 -5.50 13.64 5.80
C GLU A 209 -4.37 13.66 4.76
N ASP A 210 -3.44 12.71 4.84
CA ASP A 210 -2.36 12.52 3.86
C ASP A 210 -2.88 12.17 2.46
N ARG A 211 -4.12 11.68 2.36
CA ARG A 211 -4.76 11.28 1.12
C ARG A 211 -5.99 12.10 0.77
N ALA A 212 -6.19 13.25 1.40
CA ALA A 212 -7.36 14.10 1.23
C ALA A 212 -7.58 14.52 -0.24
N GLU A 213 -6.51 14.87 -0.95
CA GLU A 213 -6.59 15.22 -2.39
C GLU A 213 -6.96 14.02 -3.28
N GLU A 214 -6.54 12.81 -2.93
CA GLU A 214 -6.94 11.60 -3.67
C GLU A 214 -8.41 11.27 -3.41
N LEU A 215 -8.84 11.32 -2.15
CA LEU A 215 -10.22 11.06 -1.73
C LEU A 215 -11.19 12.09 -2.32
N SER A 216 -10.87 13.38 -2.25
CA SER A 216 -11.72 14.45 -2.81
C SER A 216 -11.91 14.32 -4.33
N ARG A 217 -10.86 13.90 -5.05
CA ARG A 217 -10.97 13.63 -6.49
C ARG A 217 -11.89 12.44 -6.77
N TRP A 218 -11.84 11.38 -5.97
CA TRP A 218 -12.76 10.25 -6.13
C TRP A 218 -14.20 10.62 -5.81
N GLU A 219 -14.43 11.35 -4.72
CA GLU A 219 -15.74 11.86 -4.35
C GLU A 219 -16.35 12.73 -5.46
N SER A 220 -15.54 13.62 -6.07
CA SER A 220 -16.02 14.45 -7.20
C SER A 220 -16.45 13.64 -8.43
N LYS A 221 -15.87 12.45 -8.63
CA LYS A 221 -16.14 11.58 -9.79
C LYS A 221 -17.28 10.61 -9.54
N LEU A 222 -17.34 10.05 -8.34
CA LEU A 222 -18.30 9.00 -7.98
C LEU A 222 -19.58 9.58 -7.37
N GLY A 223 -19.50 10.78 -6.80
CA GLY A 223 -20.54 11.39 -6.01
C GLY A 223 -20.48 10.95 -4.54
N PRO A 224 -21.03 11.76 -3.62
CA PRO A 224 -20.93 11.55 -2.18
C PRO A 224 -21.62 10.26 -1.71
N GLU A 225 -22.76 9.89 -2.31
CA GLU A 225 -23.51 8.69 -1.90
C GLU A 225 -22.72 7.40 -2.14
N ARG A 226 -22.13 7.25 -3.33
CA ARG A 226 -21.32 6.07 -3.66
C ARG A 226 -20.02 6.07 -2.86
N MET A 227 -19.41 7.23 -2.67
CA MET A 227 -18.19 7.36 -1.87
C MET A 227 -18.43 6.92 -0.43
N GLN A 228 -19.51 7.42 0.20
CA GLN A 228 -19.90 7.03 1.57
C GLN A 228 -20.22 5.53 1.68
N ALA A 229 -20.87 4.95 0.67
CA ALA A 229 -21.15 3.52 0.65
C ALA A 229 -19.87 2.67 0.54
N LEU A 230 -18.87 3.13 -0.25
CA LEU A 230 -17.57 2.47 -0.35
C LEU A 230 -16.73 2.62 0.93
N GLU A 231 -16.76 3.78 1.57
CA GLU A 231 -16.16 4.03 2.89
C GLU A 231 -16.71 3.05 3.93
N THR A 232 -18.03 2.96 4.01
CA THR A 232 -18.71 2.03 4.93
C THR A 232 -18.28 0.58 4.70
N GLU A 233 -18.12 0.17 3.43
CA GLU A 233 -17.69 -1.18 3.09
C GLU A 233 -16.20 -1.43 3.40
N ALA A 234 -15.35 -0.43 3.19
CA ALA A 234 -13.93 -0.46 3.56
C ALA A 234 -13.71 -0.53 5.07
N ASP A 235 -14.53 0.17 5.84
CA ASP A 235 -14.53 0.11 7.30
C ASP A 235 -15.02 -1.26 7.79
N THR A 236 -16.06 -1.80 7.14
CA THR A 236 -16.60 -3.14 7.43
C THR A 236 -15.54 -4.22 7.24
N VAL A 237 -14.80 -4.21 6.12
CA VAL A 237 -13.75 -5.20 5.89
C VAL A 237 -12.59 -5.04 6.88
N SER A 238 -12.29 -3.82 7.31
CA SER A 238 -11.26 -3.55 8.32
C SER A 238 -11.65 -4.14 9.69
N CYS A 239 -12.91 -3.95 10.11
CA CYS A 239 -13.49 -4.61 11.28
C CYS A 239 -13.43 -6.14 11.17
N PHE A 240 -13.69 -6.70 9.98
CA PHE A 240 -13.55 -8.13 9.73
C PHE A 240 -12.12 -8.63 9.97
N PHE A 241 -11.11 -7.95 9.43
CA PHE A 241 -9.72 -8.37 9.64
C PHE A 241 -9.28 -8.23 11.10
N LEU A 242 -9.72 -7.19 11.81
CA LEU A 242 -9.48 -7.07 13.25
C LEU A 242 -10.10 -8.26 14.00
N HIS A 243 -11.40 -8.50 13.81
CA HIS A 243 -12.11 -9.61 14.47
C HIS A 243 -11.48 -10.98 14.17
N LYS A 244 -11.18 -11.25 12.90
CA LYS A 244 -10.56 -12.49 12.43
C LYS A 244 -9.20 -12.73 13.10
N ASN A 245 -8.39 -11.68 13.27
CA ASN A 245 -7.08 -11.81 13.88
C ASN A 245 -7.13 -11.95 15.40
N LEU A 246 -8.02 -11.22 16.08
CA LEU A 246 -8.24 -11.39 17.52
C LEU A 246 -8.66 -12.82 17.85
N THR A 247 -9.70 -13.31 17.17
CA THR A 247 -10.22 -14.68 17.37
C THR A 247 -9.22 -15.75 16.91
N GLY A 248 -8.59 -15.56 15.75
CA GLY A 248 -7.58 -16.49 15.22
C GLY A 248 -6.30 -16.59 16.07
N SER A 249 -5.98 -15.55 16.85
CA SER A 249 -4.82 -15.54 17.77
C SER A 249 -5.14 -16.13 19.15
N GLY A 250 -6.39 -16.57 19.39
CA GLY A 250 -6.81 -17.17 20.65
C GLY A 250 -7.15 -16.16 21.75
N VAL A 251 -7.43 -14.90 21.40
CA VAL A 251 -8.05 -13.95 22.34
C VAL A 251 -9.43 -14.47 22.73
N ASP A 252 -9.77 -14.43 24.01
CA ASP A 252 -11.08 -14.84 24.51
C ASP A 252 -12.21 -14.16 23.70
N PRO A 253 -13.25 -14.89 23.25
CA PRO A 253 -14.27 -14.35 22.36
C PRO A 253 -14.99 -13.12 22.90
N LYS A 254 -15.26 -13.07 24.21
CA LYS A 254 -15.91 -11.91 24.83
C LYS A 254 -14.99 -10.70 24.80
N THR A 255 -13.70 -10.91 25.12
CA THR A 255 -12.67 -9.88 25.03
C THR A 255 -12.48 -9.36 23.60
N ALA A 256 -12.41 -10.26 22.62
CA ALA A 256 -12.29 -9.91 21.21
C ALA A 256 -13.48 -9.06 20.72
N LEU A 257 -14.70 -9.43 21.12
CA LEU A 257 -15.91 -8.67 20.80
C LEU A 257 -15.90 -7.29 21.45
N THR A 258 -15.55 -7.18 22.73
CA THR A 258 -15.43 -5.88 23.42
C THR A 258 -14.42 -4.97 22.74
N ILE A 259 -13.25 -5.51 22.35
CA ILE A 259 -12.22 -4.74 21.65
C ILE A 259 -12.74 -4.26 20.29
N LEU A 260 -13.38 -5.14 19.53
CA LEU A 260 -13.94 -4.83 18.22
C LEU A 260 -15.02 -3.74 18.31
N GLU A 261 -16.03 -3.92 19.15
CA GLU A 261 -17.17 -2.99 19.27
C GLU A 261 -16.71 -1.60 19.69
N ARG A 262 -15.81 -1.54 20.68
CA ARG A 262 -15.30 -0.27 21.20
C ARG A 262 -14.37 0.43 20.22
N SER A 263 -13.44 -0.30 19.60
CA SER A 263 -12.52 0.29 18.61
C SER A 263 -13.29 0.75 17.37
N ALA A 264 -14.28 -0.01 16.89
CA ALA A 264 -15.13 0.39 15.78
C ALA A 264 -15.96 1.64 16.11
N ALA A 265 -16.54 1.72 17.31
CA ALA A 265 -17.27 2.91 17.75
C ALA A 265 -16.38 4.16 17.89
N GLY A 266 -15.11 3.98 18.27
CA GLY A 266 -14.13 5.07 18.32
C GLY A 266 -13.56 5.45 16.95
N ALA A 267 -13.47 4.49 16.02
CA ALA A 267 -12.89 4.70 14.70
C ALA A 267 -13.89 5.27 13.69
N PHE A 268 -15.12 4.76 13.69
CA PHE A 268 -16.12 4.98 12.65
C PHE A 268 -17.40 5.54 13.23
N GLU A 269 -17.92 6.62 12.64
CA GLU A 269 -19.15 7.23 13.11
C GLU A 269 -20.38 6.32 12.85
N GLY A 270 -21.30 6.26 13.81
CA GLY A 270 -22.61 5.64 13.62
C GLY A 270 -22.66 4.10 13.64
N GLY A 271 -21.55 3.40 13.88
CA GLY A 271 -21.52 1.94 14.10
C GLY A 271 -21.96 1.08 12.91
N GLN A 272 -22.18 1.69 11.73
CA GLN A 272 -22.61 0.99 10.52
C GLN A 272 -21.67 -0.14 10.06
N PRO A 273 -20.33 -0.04 10.22
CA PRO A 273 -19.42 -1.11 9.80
C PRO A 273 -19.68 -2.47 10.47
N LEU A 274 -20.18 -2.48 11.71
CA LEU A 274 -20.45 -3.73 12.43
C LEU A 274 -21.69 -4.45 11.90
N ALA A 275 -22.67 -3.72 11.36
CA ALA A 275 -23.88 -4.32 10.79
C ALA A 275 -23.59 -5.14 9.52
N GLY A 276 -22.55 -4.75 8.75
CA GLY A 276 -22.11 -5.47 7.56
C GLY A 276 -21.23 -6.70 7.84
N LEU A 277 -20.68 -6.80 9.06
CA LEU A 277 -19.69 -7.81 9.45
C LEU A 277 -20.12 -9.27 9.22
N PRO A 278 -21.38 -9.69 9.52
CA PRO A 278 -21.79 -11.09 9.35
C PRO A 278 -21.57 -11.63 7.93
N ARG A 279 -21.64 -10.78 6.91
CA ARG A 279 -21.40 -11.13 5.50
C ARG A 279 -20.02 -11.73 5.28
N TYR A 280 -19.01 -11.12 5.88
CA TYR A 280 -17.61 -11.55 5.76
C TYR A 280 -17.29 -12.77 6.62
N LEU A 281 -18.01 -12.97 7.73
CA LEU A 281 -17.82 -14.11 8.63
C LEU A 281 -18.34 -15.42 8.03
N GLN A 282 -19.34 -15.36 7.15
CA GLN A 282 -19.92 -16.55 6.50
C GLN A 282 -19.02 -17.12 5.39
N GLY A 283 -18.04 -16.35 4.89
CA GLY A 283 -17.18 -16.72 3.75
C GLY A 283 -15.70 -16.36 3.96
N ALA A 284 -15.07 -16.83 5.04
CA ALA A 284 -13.73 -16.40 5.47
C ALA A 284 -12.58 -16.53 4.44
N GLN A 285 -12.76 -17.33 3.38
CA GLN A 285 -11.82 -17.51 2.26
C GLN A 285 -12.11 -16.59 1.06
N GLU A 286 -13.27 -15.93 1.03
CA GLU A 286 -13.75 -15.13 -0.10
C GLU A 286 -13.87 -13.63 0.21
N SER A 287 -13.41 -13.17 1.38
CA SER A 287 -13.50 -11.75 1.78
C SER A 287 -13.04 -10.74 0.71
N ALA A 288 -11.97 -11.06 -0.04
CA ALA A 288 -11.51 -10.22 -1.14
C ALA A 288 -12.49 -10.17 -2.32
N PHE A 289 -13.11 -11.32 -2.64
CA PHE A 289 -14.09 -11.43 -3.72
C PHE A 289 -15.42 -10.78 -3.32
N GLU A 290 -15.84 -10.96 -2.07
CA GLU A 290 -17.03 -10.32 -1.51
C GLU A 290 -16.88 -8.80 -1.56
N LEU A 291 -15.76 -8.27 -1.06
CA LEU A 291 -15.45 -6.85 -1.13
C LEU A 291 -15.46 -6.32 -2.57
N ALA A 292 -14.79 -7.02 -3.49
CA ALA A 292 -14.78 -6.65 -4.91
C ALA A 292 -16.19 -6.64 -5.51
N SER A 293 -17.00 -7.66 -5.22
CA SER A 293 -18.37 -7.77 -5.73
C SER A 293 -19.28 -6.67 -5.20
N ARG A 294 -19.17 -6.36 -3.90
CA ARG A 294 -19.90 -5.24 -3.26
C ARG A 294 -19.48 -3.89 -3.83
N ALA A 295 -18.19 -3.68 -4.03
CA ALA A 295 -17.65 -2.47 -4.64
C ALA A 295 -18.23 -2.25 -6.03
N LEU A 296 -18.22 -3.28 -6.88
CA LEU A 296 -18.78 -3.20 -8.24
C LEU A 296 -20.29 -2.95 -8.22
N SER A 297 -21.01 -3.54 -7.27
CA SER A 297 -22.44 -3.28 -7.09
C SER A 297 -22.72 -1.82 -6.70
N ILE A 298 -21.94 -1.24 -5.79
CA ILE A 298 -22.07 0.17 -5.37
C ILE A 298 -21.74 1.11 -6.53
N LEU A 299 -20.73 0.74 -7.32
CA LEU A 299 -20.25 1.50 -8.47
C LEU A 299 -21.05 1.26 -9.75
N GLU A 300 -22.08 0.40 -9.70
CA GLU A 300 -22.90 0.00 -10.86
C GLU A 300 -22.05 -0.50 -12.05
N ALA A 301 -20.96 -1.18 -11.75
CA ALA A 301 -19.99 -1.68 -12.73
C ALA A 301 -20.27 -3.15 -13.10
N ASP A 302 -19.68 -3.60 -14.22
CA ASP A 302 -19.87 -4.98 -14.72
C ASP A 302 -19.39 -6.01 -13.66
N PRO A 303 -20.27 -6.87 -13.14
CA PRO A 303 -19.92 -7.87 -12.14
C PRO A 303 -18.87 -8.87 -12.64
N LYS A 304 -18.69 -9.04 -13.95
CA LYS A 304 -17.64 -9.90 -14.53
C LYS A 304 -16.23 -9.41 -14.20
N ARG A 305 -16.06 -8.14 -13.78
CA ARG A 305 -14.78 -7.56 -13.37
C ARG A 305 -14.38 -7.95 -11.93
N ALA A 306 -15.23 -8.66 -11.18
CA ALA A 306 -15.00 -8.99 -9.77
C ALA A 306 -13.68 -9.74 -9.54
N GLU A 307 -13.32 -10.67 -10.43
CA GLU A 307 -12.10 -11.46 -10.28
C GLU A 307 -10.82 -10.62 -10.47
N GLY A 308 -10.85 -9.69 -11.44
CA GLY A 308 -9.77 -8.74 -11.66
C GLY A 308 -9.62 -7.78 -10.47
N LEU A 309 -10.74 -7.22 -10.01
CA LEU A 309 -10.73 -6.33 -8.85
C LEU A 309 -10.27 -7.06 -7.57
N ARG A 310 -10.67 -8.32 -7.39
CA ARG A 310 -10.17 -9.20 -6.33
C ARG A 310 -8.64 -9.31 -6.40
N ALA A 311 -8.08 -9.61 -7.57
CA ALA A 311 -6.63 -9.73 -7.72
C ALA A 311 -5.90 -8.42 -7.36
N ALA A 312 -6.47 -7.27 -7.72
CA ALA A 312 -5.90 -5.96 -7.40
C ALA A 312 -5.91 -5.61 -5.91
N ILE A 313 -6.96 -6.02 -5.18
CA ILE A 313 -7.16 -5.62 -3.77
C ILE A 313 -6.48 -6.57 -2.76
N VAL A 314 -6.21 -7.82 -3.14
CA VAL A 314 -5.58 -8.83 -2.28
C VAL A 314 -4.31 -8.32 -1.57
N PRO A 315 -3.36 -7.62 -2.22
CA PRO A 315 -2.18 -7.08 -1.53
C PRO A 315 -2.54 -6.11 -0.41
N THR A 316 -3.54 -5.25 -0.62
CA THR A 316 -4.02 -4.30 0.39
C THR A 316 -4.62 -5.04 1.58
N LEU A 317 -5.47 -6.04 1.32
CA LEU A 317 -6.06 -6.85 2.38
C LEU A 317 -5.03 -7.69 3.13
N GLN A 318 -3.98 -8.15 2.45
CA GLN A 318 -2.86 -8.83 3.10
C GLN A 318 -2.09 -7.88 4.03
N SER A 319 -1.90 -6.60 3.65
CA SER A 319 -1.30 -5.61 4.54
C SER A 319 -2.14 -5.39 5.80
N LEU A 320 -3.47 -5.32 5.68
CA LEU A 320 -4.38 -5.26 6.83
C LEU A 320 -4.29 -6.51 7.71
N GLN A 321 -4.25 -7.70 7.09
CA GLN A 321 -4.09 -8.97 7.77
C GLN A 321 -2.79 -9.01 8.60
N ASP A 322 -1.68 -8.52 8.04
CA ASP A 322 -0.39 -8.47 8.73
C ASP A 322 -0.42 -7.47 9.90
N ASP A 323 -1.10 -6.32 9.73
CA ASP A 323 -1.26 -5.30 10.76
C ASP A 323 -2.06 -5.82 11.96
N PHE A 324 -3.23 -6.40 11.70
CA PHE A 324 -4.08 -6.90 12.77
C PHE A 324 -3.56 -8.19 13.41
N ALA A 325 -2.77 -9.00 12.70
CA ALA A 325 -2.06 -10.13 13.30
C ALA A 325 -1.06 -9.66 14.39
N PHE A 326 -0.32 -8.59 14.12
CA PHE A 326 0.56 -7.99 15.13
C PHE A 326 -0.21 -7.41 16.30
N VAL A 327 -1.30 -6.68 16.05
CA VAL A 327 -2.17 -6.14 17.12
C VAL A 327 -2.68 -7.26 18.03
N ALA A 328 -3.19 -8.34 17.45
CA ALA A 328 -3.67 -9.48 18.22
C ALA A 328 -2.55 -10.14 19.04
N GLN A 329 -1.32 -10.22 18.49
CA GLN A 329 -0.16 -10.69 19.22
C GLN A 329 0.18 -9.78 20.42
N GLN A 330 0.12 -8.45 20.26
CA GLN A 330 0.36 -7.51 21.37
C GLN A 330 -0.65 -7.68 22.51
N ILE A 331 -1.94 -7.86 22.17
CA ILE A 331 -3.01 -8.11 23.17
C ILE A 331 -2.72 -9.42 23.94
N MET A 332 -2.38 -10.49 23.23
CA MET A 332 -2.09 -11.78 23.84
C MET A 332 -0.86 -11.74 24.76
N LEU A 333 0.17 -10.98 24.39
CA LEU A 333 1.35 -10.77 25.22
C LEU A 333 1.03 -9.90 26.46
N GLY A 334 0.14 -8.91 26.31
CA GLY A 334 -0.32 -8.07 27.42
C GLY A 334 -1.23 -8.78 28.42
N GLY A 335 -1.97 -9.81 27.99
CA GLY A 335 -2.92 -10.57 28.83
C GLY A 335 -2.33 -11.77 29.59
N LYS A 336 -1.10 -12.21 29.27
CA LYS A 336 -0.45 -13.33 29.97
C LYS A 336 0.26 -12.85 31.24
N ARG A 337 -0.49 -12.66 32.33
CA ARG A 337 -0.03 -12.84 33.73
C ARG A 337 -1.24 -12.94 34.67
N SER A 338 -1.72 -14.16 34.89
CA SER A 338 -2.33 -14.64 36.13
C SER A 338 -2.34 -16.16 36.13
#